data_AF-A0A7V6YGA4-F1
#
_entry.id   AF-A0A7V6YGA4-F1
#
_cell.length_a   1.000
_cell.length_b   1.000
_cell.length_c   1.000
_cell.angle_alpha   90.00
_cell.angle_beta   90.00
_cell.angle_gamma   90.00
#
_symmetry.space_group_name_H-M   'P 1'
#
loop_
_entity.id
_entity.type
_entity.pdbx_description
1 polymer ?
#
loop_
_entity_poly.entity_id
_entity_poly.type
_entity_poly.pdbx_seq_one_letter_code
_entity_poly.pdbx_strand_id
1 'polypeptide(L)'
;MYRSKRLYSLPVISLSDGEELGKVQGVLIDPEAVALAALILDYRKGLFREPRLIPFEHITSFGDYAVTVKDSGACERVNQSPHLAALFRRSPRILGTKVLTEDGNFLGTVEEFYFDPATGKINGLELGNSLLNNIMHGKTVIKGCVITTIGKSAIIVKSDAEAISREESPWSETAKTVKETGLKVWQQTKETTKKLGESLYKSVEKFTGEPEEPPLEAPADKEQKEKPENTSSGSSQQDNPEDTPNQKAY
;
A
#
# COMPACT_ATOMS: atom_id res chain seq x y z
N MET A 1 13.68 -7.11 -6.88
CA MET A 1 12.52 -7.22 -5.98
C MET A 1 11.26 -7.38 -6.83
N TYR A 2 10.39 -8.31 -6.47
CA TYR A 2 9.12 -8.59 -7.15
C TYR A 2 7.94 -8.17 -6.27
N ARG A 3 6.91 -7.55 -6.88
CA ARG A 3 5.70 -7.08 -6.18
C ARG A 3 4.69 -8.22 -6.07
N SER A 4 4.17 -8.49 -4.88
CA SER A 4 3.26 -9.62 -4.66
C SER A 4 1.97 -9.52 -5.47
N LYS A 5 1.38 -8.33 -5.62
CA LYS A 5 0.13 -8.15 -6.38
C LYS A 5 0.24 -8.59 -7.84
N ARG A 6 1.45 -8.54 -8.42
CA ARG A 6 1.70 -8.99 -9.80
C ARG A 6 1.52 -10.50 -9.97
N LEU A 7 1.67 -11.29 -8.91
CA LEU A 7 1.52 -12.74 -8.98
C LEU A 7 0.07 -13.15 -9.24
N TYR A 8 -0.87 -12.43 -8.65
CA TYR A 8 -2.28 -12.81 -8.69
C TYR A 8 -2.81 -12.83 -10.12
N SER A 9 -3.57 -13.88 -10.44
CA SER A 9 -4.14 -14.16 -11.76
C SER A 9 -3.14 -14.48 -12.87
N LEU A 10 -1.83 -14.55 -12.58
CA LEU A 10 -0.87 -15.07 -13.56
C LEU A 10 -1.10 -16.57 -13.78
N PRO A 11 -1.10 -17.05 -15.03
CA PRO A 11 -1.08 -18.48 -15.33
C PRO A 11 0.24 -19.10 -14.86
N VAL A 12 0.16 -20.34 -14.40
CA VAL A 12 1.32 -21.18 -14.09
C VAL A 12 1.48 -22.20 -15.20
N ILE A 13 2.62 -22.17 -15.89
CA ILE A 13 2.87 -22.96 -17.10
C ILE A 13 4.00 -23.97 -16.85
N SER A 14 3.75 -25.23 -17.23
CA SER A 14 4.78 -26.27 -17.31
C SER A 14 5.68 -26.04 -18.52
N LEU A 15 7.00 -25.96 -18.31
CA LEU A 15 7.96 -25.82 -19.40
C LEU A 15 8.12 -27.10 -20.24
N SER A 16 8.01 -28.28 -19.60
CA SER A 16 8.15 -29.57 -20.28
C SER A 16 6.91 -29.93 -21.11
N ASP A 17 5.73 -29.60 -20.58
CA ASP A 17 4.45 -30.03 -21.17
C ASP A 17 3.75 -28.92 -21.97
N GLY A 18 4.15 -27.65 -21.78
CA GLY A 18 3.47 -26.48 -22.36
C GLY A 18 2.07 -26.23 -21.81
N GLU A 19 1.64 -26.98 -20.79
CA GLU A 19 0.31 -26.91 -20.22
C GLU A 19 0.19 -25.81 -19.15
N GLU A 20 -0.95 -25.10 -19.14
CA GLU A 20 -1.37 -24.27 -18.02
C GLU A 20 -1.91 -25.15 -16.89
N LEU A 21 -1.22 -25.11 -15.74
CA LEU A 21 -1.57 -25.85 -14.53
C LEU A 21 -2.65 -25.16 -13.71
N GLY A 22 -2.90 -23.86 -13.94
CA GLY A 22 -3.89 -23.05 -13.24
C GLY A 22 -3.43 -21.60 -13.11
N LYS A 23 -4.19 -20.79 -12.38
CA LYS A 23 -3.84 -19.38 -12.11
C LYS A 23 -3.55 -19.16 -10.64
N VAL A 24 -2.58 -18.29 -10.35
CA VAL A 24 -2.25 -17.93 -8.97
C VAL A 24 -3.43 -17.20 -8.33
N GLN A 25 -4.03 -17.80 -7.31
CA GLN A 25 -5.09 -17.20 -6.50
C GLN A 25 -4.53 -16.53 -5.24
N GLY A 26 -3.37 -17.00 -4.78
CA GLY A 26 -2.76 -16.51 -3.56
C GLY A 26 -1.35 -17.03 -3.37
N VAL A 27 -0.81 -16.68 -2.22
CA VAL A 27 0.55 -17.00 -1.80
C VAL A 27 0.49 -17.54 -0.38
N LEU A 28 1.40 -18.47 -0.09
CA LEU A 28 1.61 -19.03 1.22
C LEU A 28 2.94 -18.51 1.74
N ILE A 29 2.95 -17.96 2.95
CA ILE A 29 4.14 -17.39 3.56
C ILE A 29 4.56 -18.29 4.71
N ASP A 30 5.85 -18.58 4.79
CA ASP A 30 6.47 -19.10 5.99
C ASP A 30 6.80 -17.93 6.94
N PRO A 31 6.09 -17.80 8.08
CA PRO A 31 6.33 -16.72 9.03
C PRO A 31 7.67 -16.87 9.77
N GLU A 32 8.22 -18.07 9.88
CA GLU A 32 9.51 -18.33 10.54
C GLU A 32 10.67 -17.93 9.60
N ALA A 33 10.58 -18.30 8.32
CA ALA A 33 11.58 -17.94 7.31
C ALA A 33 11.42 -16.52 6.76
N VAL A 34 10.28 -15.86 7.00
CA VAL A 34 9.90 -14.56 6.42
C VAL A 34 10.03 -14.61 4.89
N ALA A 35 9.46 -15.66 4.29
CA ALA A 35 9.63 -15.98 2.88
C ALA A 35 8.37 -16.58 2.25
N LEU A 36 8.27 -16.46 0.93
CA LEU A 36 7.27 -17.14 0.11
C LEU A 36 7.53 -18.65 0.11
N ALA A 37 6.60 -19.42 0.67
CA ALA A 37 6.70 -20.88 0.77
C ALA A 37 6.07 -21.59 -0.43
N ALA A 38 4.93 -21.10 -0.92
CA ALA A 38 4.24 -21.68 -2.07
C ALA A 38 3.29 -20.69 -2.76
N LEU A 39 2.94 -20.94 -4.01
CA LEU A 39 1.80 -20.33 -4.68
C LEU A 39 0.56 -21.20 -4.50
N ILE A 40 -0.59 -20.56 -4.30
CA ILE A 40 -1.90 -21.22 -4.24
C ILE A 40 -2.55 -21.04 -5.60
N LEU A 41 -2.91 -22.13 -6.27
CA LEU A 41 -3.56 -22.10 -7.57
C LEU A 41 -5.07 -22.29 -7.46
N ASP A 42 -5.82 -21.49 -8.22
CA ASP A 42 -7.20 -21.78 -8.58
C ASP A 42 -7.16 -22.84 -9.69
N TYR A 43 -7.39 -24.10 -9.31
CA TYR A 43 -7.44 -25.23 -10.23
C TYR A 43 -8.88 -25.53 -10.64
N ARG A 44 -9.20 -25.30 -11.92
CA ARG A 44 -10.56 -25.45 -12.47
C ARG A 44 -10.72 -26.61 -13.46
N LYS A 45 -10.00 -27.72 -13.30
CA LYS A 45 -10.29 -28.94 -14.08
C LYS A 45 -11.17 -29.90 -13.25
N GLY A 46 -12.39 -30.15 -13.73
CA GLY A 46 -13.34 -31.12 -13.15
C GLY A 46 -14.32 -30.53 -12.12
N LEU A 47 -15.00 -31.41 -11.37
CA LEU A 47 -16.04 -31.04 -10.39
C LEU A 47 -15.47 -30.74 -8.98
N PHE A 48 -14.18 -30.99 -8.74
CA PHE A 48 -13.55 -30.84 -7.43
C PHE A 48 -12.69 -29.58 -7.36
N ARG A 49 -13.04 -28.67 -6.44
CA ARG A 49 -12.34 -27.41 -6.16
C ARG A 49 -11.29 -27.57 -5.06
N GLU A 50 -10.40 -28.54 -5.20
CA GLU A 50 -9.30 -28.66 -4.25
C GLU A 50 -8.20 -27.65 -4.61
N PRO A 51 -7.76 -26.78 -3.67
CA PRO A 51 -6.63 -25.90 -3.91
C PRO A 51 -5.38 -26.74 -4.22
N ARG A 52 -4.63 -26.30 -5.21
CA ARG A 52 -3.32 -26.85 -5.57
C ARG A 52 -2.23 -25.89 -5.13
N LEU A 53 -1.08 -26.42 -4.77
CA LEU A 53 0.07 -25.65 -4.34
C LEU A 53 1.23 -25.85 -5.32
N ILE A 54 2.00 -24.80 -5.55
CA ILE A 54 3.31 -24.86 -6.19
C ILE A 54 4.33 -24.45 -5.12
N PRO A 55 5.08 -25.40 -4.53
CA PRO A 55 6.18 -25.07 -3.62
C PRO A 55 7.16 -24.09 -4.28
N PHE A 56 7.73 -23.16 -3.52
CA PHE A 56 8.62 -22.13 -4.06
C PHE A 56 9.82 -22.74 -4.79
N GLU A 57 10.37 -23.83 -4.26
CA GLU A 57 11.49 -24.58 -4.82
C GLU A 57 11.20 -25.19 -6.21
N HIS A 58 9.94 -25.35 -6.59
CA HIS A 58 9.55 -25.86 -7.90
C HIS A 58 9.35 -24.75 -8.95
N ILE A 59 9.43 -23.47 -8.53
CA ILE A 59 9.26 -22.32 -9.42
C ILE A 59 10.57 -22.05 -10.15
N THR A 60 10.51 -22.06 -11.47
CA THR A 60 11.67 -21.72 -12.33
C THR A 60 11.82 -20.21 -12.51
N SER A 61 10.70 -19.51 -12.72
CA SER A 61 10.71 -18.06 -12.98
C SER A 61 9.37 -17.38 -12.70
N PHE A 62 9.46 -16.13 -12.26
CA PHE A 62 8.33 -15.20 -12.16
C PHE A 62 8.38 -14.23 -13.35
N GLY A 63 7.76 -14.62 -14.46
CA GLY A 63 7.68 -13.79 -15.66
C GLY A 63 6.63 -12.68 -15.55
N ASP A 64 6.56 -11.85 -16.60
CA ASP A 64 5.57 -10.78 -16.70
C ASP A 64 4.17 -11.28 -17.08
N TYR A 65 4.11 -12.41 -17.79
CA TYR A 65 2.87 -12.99 -18.32
C TYR A 65 2.52 -14.36 -17.72
N ALA A 66 3.47 -15.03 -17.08
CA ALA A 66 3.29 -16.34 -16.48
C ALA A 66 4.33 -16.62 -15.40
N VAL A 67 3.98 -17.47 -14.45
CA VAL A 67 4.95 -18.18 -13.61
C VAL A 67 5.26 -19.51 -14.28
N THR A 68 6.53 -19.87 -14.38
CA THR A 68 6.92 -21.12 -15.05
C THR A 68 7.47 -22.13 -14.05
N VAL A 69 7.12 -23.39 -14.22
CA VAL A 69 7.66 -24.54 -13.48
C VAL A 69 8.27 -25.54 -14.46
N LYS A 70 9.15 -26.43 -13.97
CA LYS A 70 9.82 -27.40 -14.84
C LYS A 70 8.84 -28.33 -15.56
N ASP A 71 7.91 -28.94 -14.82
CA ASP A 71 6.94 -29.90 -15.34
C ASP A 71 5.66 -29.89 -14.49
N SER A 72 4.61 -30.56 -14.98
CA SER A 72 3.32 -30.67 -14.27
C SER A 72 3.39 -31.36 -12.91
N GLY A 73 4.46 -32.12 -12.63
CA GLY A 73 4.72 -32.75 -11.34
C GLY A 73 5.03 -31.76 -10.21
N ALA A 74 5.36 -30.51 -10.55
CA ALA A 74 5.53 -29.43 -9.58
C ALA A 74 4.24 -29.07 -8.81
N CYS A 75 3.08 -29.45 -9.34
CA CYS A 75 1.76 -29.12 -8.81
C CYS A 75 1.29 -30.15 -7.78
N GLU A 76 1.29 -29.75 -6.52
CA GLU A 76 0.97 -30.62 -5.39
C GLU A 76 -0.41 -30.33 -4.81
N ARG A 77 -1.01 -31.35 -4.20
CA ARG A 77 -2.17 -31.19 -3.32
C ARG A 77 -1.70 -30.76 -1.95
N VAL A 78 -2.55 -29.99 -1.24
CA VAL A 78 -2.25 -29.53 0.13
C VAL A 78 -1.89 -30.70 1.07
N ASN A 79 -2.47 -31.89 0.88
CA ASN A 79 -2.22 -33.05 1.73
C ASN A 79 -0.95 -33.86 1.39
N GLN A 80 -0.25 -33.55 0.30
CA GLN A 80 0.98 -34.25 -0.09
C GLN A 80 2.21 -33.76 0.67
N SER A 81 2.21 -32.50 1.12
CA SER A 81 3.28 -31.91 1.92
C SER A 81 2.76 -31.53 3.31
N PRO A 82 3.11 -32.28 4.38
CA PRO A 82 2.67 -31.97 5.74
C PRO A 82 3.05 -30.57 6.21
N HIS A 83 4.24 -30.10 5.82
CA HIS A 83 4.73 -28.76 6.14
C HIS A 83 3.87 -27.68 5.49
N LEU A 84 3.64 -27.76 4.17
CA LEU A 84 2.77 -26.83 3.46
C LEU A 84 1.31 -26.93 3.92
N ALA A 85 0.84 -28.12 4.31
CA ALA A 85 -0.49 -28.30 4.89
C ALA A 85 -0.65 -27.56 6.23
N ALA A 86 0.39 -27.57 7.06
CA ALA A 86 0.39 -26.85 8.34
C ALA A 86 0.40 -25.34 8.11
N LEU A 87 1.25 -24.86 7.19
CA LEU A 87 1.26 -23.47 6.75
C LEU A 87 -0.09 -23.09 6.15
N PHE A 88 -0.68 -23.85 5.23
CA PHE A 88 -1.96 -23.51 4.59
C PHE A 88 -3.10 -23.30 5.59
N ARG A 89 -3.14 -24.09 6.67
CA ARG A 89 -4.17 -23.94 7.73
C ARG A 89 -3.90 -22.77 8.68
N ARG A 90 -2.64 -22.38 8.85
CA ARG A 90 -2.21 -21.41 9.88
C ARG A 90 -1.76 -20.07 9.30
N SER A 91 -1.43 -20.02 8.03
CA SER A 91 -0.68 -18.93 7.40
C SER A 91 -1.51 -17.66 7.47
N PRO A 92 -0.97 -16.63 8.12
CA PRO A 92 -1.61 -15.33 8.10
C PRO A 92 -1.61 -14.78 6.66
N ARG A 93 -2.65 -14.02 6.32
CA ARG A 93 -2.61 -13.19 5.11
C ARG A 93 -1.68 -12.02 5.41
N ILE A 94 -0.64 -11.80 4.61
CA ILE A 94 0.20 -10.60 4.79
C ILE A 94 -0.58 -9.34 4.41
N LEU A 95 -1.19 -9.35 3.22
CA LEU A 95 -1.96 -8.21 2.73
C LEU A 95 -3.16 -7.94 3.65
N GLY A 96 -3.33 -6.69 4.04
CA GLY A 96 -4.38 -6.25 4.96
C GLY A 96 -4.07 -6.44 6.44
N THR A 97 -2.92 -6.99 6.80
CA THR A 97 -2.53 -7.17 8.21
C THR A 97 -1.95 -5.89 8.80
N LYS A 98 -2.30 -5.59 10.04
CA LYS A 98 -1.80 -4.44 10.79
C LYS A 98 -0.32 -4.61 11.10
N VAL A 99 0.45 -3.54 11.01
CA VAL A 99 1.87 -3.52 11.38
C VAL A 99 2.03 -2.72 12.66
N LEU A 100 2.63 -3.34 13.67
CA LEU A 100 2.88 -2.77 14.98
C LEU A 100 4.38 -2.78 15.29
N THR A 101 4.87 -1.79 16.02
CA THR A 101 6.19 -1.87 16.66
C THR A 101 6.15 -2.84 17.85
N GLU A 102 7.32 -3.27 18.32
CA GLU A 102 7.47 -4.04 19.56
C GLU A 102 6.87 -3.31 20.78
N ASP A 103 6.90 -1.97 20.78
CA ASP A 103 6.29 -1.13 21.81
C ASP A 103 4.76 -0.97 21.65
N GLY A 104 4.16 -1.59 20.62
CA GLY A 104 2.72 -1.58 20.38
C GLY A 104 2.18 -0.40 19.58
N ASN A 105 3.05 0.42 18.98
CA ASN A 105 2.62 1.55 18.15
C ASN A 105 2.12 1.05 16.79
N PHE A 106 0.96 1.57 16.36
CA PHE A 106 0.40 1.23 15.05
C PHE A 106 1.06 2.02 13.92
N LEU A 107 1.72 1.30 13.00
CA LEU A 107 2.41 1.89 11.86
C LEU A 107 1.54 2.00 10.61
N GLY A 108 0.53 1.15 10.47
CA GLY A 108 -0.32 1.08 9.29
C GLY A 108 -0.75 -0.35 8.98
N THR A 109 -1.27 -0.55 7.77
CA THR A 109 -1.73 -1.85 7.28
C THR A 109 -0.97 -2.22 6.01
N VAL A 110 -0.55 -3.47 5.86
CA VAL A 110 0.20 -3.88 4.65
C VAL A 110 -0.68 -3.81 3.41
N GLU A 111 -0.31 -2.96 2.45
CA GLU A 111 -0.95 -2.87 1.14
C GLU A 111 -0.26 -3.74 0.09
N GLU A 112 1.05 -3.91 0.18
CA GLU A 112 1.88 -4.66 -0.77
C GLU A 112 3.09 -5.25 -0.02
N PHE A 113 3.61 -6.38 -0.49
CA PHE A 113 4.91 -6.87 -0.04
C PHE A 113 5.83 -7.16 -1.22
N TYR A 114 7.12 -7.01 -0.97
CA TYR A 114 8.18 -7.20 -1.93
C TYR A 114 9.00 -8.41 -1.52
N PHE A 115 9.30 -9.29 -2.48
CA PHE A 115 10.15 -10.44 -2.24
C PHE A 115 11.26 -10.56 -3.29
N ASP A 116 12.30 -11.31 -2.96
CA ASP A 116 13.34 -11.69 -3.90
C ASP A 116 12.87 -12.92 -4.69
N PRO A 117 12.73 -12.84 -6.03
CA PRO A 117 12.28 -13.97 -6.85
C PRO A 117 13.26 -15.15 -6.85
N ALA A 118 14.53 -14.96 -6.49
CA ALA A 118 15.51 -16.05 -6.43
C ALA A 118 15.47 -16.81 -5.11
N THR A 119 15.17 -16.12 -4.00
CA THR A 119 15.25 -16.70 -2.64
C THR A 119 13.90 -16.82 -1.93
N GLY A 120 12.86 -16.17 -2.44
CA GLY A 120 11.53 -16.12 -1.84
C GLY A 120 11.43 -15.20 -0.63
N LYS A 121 12.56 -14.70 -0.09
CA LYS A 121 12.60 -13.85 1.09
C LYS A 121 11.79 -12.58 0.88
N ILE A 122 11.07 -12.14 1.91
CA ILE A 122 10.36 -10.88 1.90
C ILE A 122 11.34 -9.78 2.30
N ASN A 123 11.54 -8.81 1.41
CA ASN A 123 12.50 -7.72 1.57
C ASN A 123 11.83 -6.40 1.96
N GLY A 124 10.50 -6.30 1.86
CA GLY A 124 9.80 -5.13 2.38
C GLY A 124 8.28 -5.21 2.35
N LEU A 125 7.65 -4.35 3.13
CA LEU A 125 6.20 -4.19 3.26
C LEU A 125 5.84 -2.73 2.96
N GLU A 126 4.96 -2.49 2.00
CA GLU A 126 4.36 -1.19 1.77
C GLU A 126 3.15 -1.03 2.68
N LEU A 127 3.12 0.07 3.44
CA LEU A 127 2.04 0.36 4.38
C LEU A 127 1.06 1.38 3.80
N GLY A 128 -0.22 1.00 3.81
CA GLY A 128 -1.36 1.88 3.69
C GLY A 128 -1.89 2.35 5.04
N ASN A 129 -2.79 3.33 5.00
CA ASN A 129 -3.50 3.86 6.18
C ASN A 129 -2.58 4.16 7.38
N SER A 130 -1.33 4.55 7.12
CA SER A 130 -0.40 4.93 8.18
C SER A 130 -0.78 6.28 8.75
N LEU A 131 -0.71 6.43 10.07
CA LEU A 131 -0.84 7.73 10.74
C LEU A 131 0.20 8.74 10.22
N LEU A 132 1.31 8.26 9.65
CA LEU A 132 2.37 9.08 9.06
C LEU A 132 2.07 9.56 7.63
N ASN A 133 1.15 8.91 6.91
CA ASN A 133 0.80 9.26 5.53
C ASN A 133 -0.01 10.57 5.44
N ASN A 134 -0.54 11.09 6.56
CA ASN A 134 -1.36 12.30 6.58
C ASN A 134 -0.55 13.61 6.47
N ILE A 135 0.77 13.58 6.64
CA ILE A 135 1.62 14.79 6.64
C ILE A 135 2.53 14.86 5.40
N MET A 136 2.89 13.72 4.81
CA MET A 136 3.64 13.66 3.55
C MET A 136 3.04 12.58 2.66
N HIS A 137 2.78 12.92 1.40
CA HIS A 137 2.18 12.05 0.38
C HIS A 137 3.18 10.98 -0.11
N GLY A 138 3.85 10.29 0.81
CA GLY A 138 4.84 9.26 0.56
C GLY A 138 4.31 7.88 0.93
N LYS A 139 4.66 6.87 0.13
CA LYS A 139 4.45 5.47 0.46
C LYS A 139 5.46 5.05 1.53
N THR A 140 4.99 4.64 2.70
CA THR A 140 5.87 4.12 3.76
C THR A 140 6.23 2.67 3.45
N VAL A 141 7.52 2.36 3.33
CA VAL A 141 8.02 0.99 3.11
C VAL A 141 8.86 0.54 4.29
N ILE A 142 8.47 -0.54 4.94
CA ILE A 142 9.22 -1.20 6.01
C ILE A 142 10.14 -2.25 5.41
N LYS A 143 11.43 -2.26 5.79
CA LYS A 143 12.40 -3.25 5.31
C LYS A 143 12.10 -4.63 5.93
N GLY A 144 12.31 -5.70 5.17
CA GLY A 144 12.04 -7.07 5.62
C GLY A 144 12.90 -7.49 6.81
N CYS A 145 14.12 -6.95 6.94
CA CYS A 145 15.07 -7.28 8.01
C CYS A 145 14.66 -6.80 9.40
N VAL A 146 13.67 -5.90 9.51
CA VAL A 146 13.13 -5.45 10.80
C VAL A 146 11.85 -6.17 11.20
N ILE A 147 11.33 -7.07 10.37
CA ILE A 147 10.19 -7.92 10.70
C ILE A 147 10.64 -8.97 11.72
N THR A 148 10.00 -9.00 12.88
CA THR A 148 10.30 -9.95 13.95
C THR A 148 9.24 -11.03 14.07
N THR A 149 7.98 -10.74 13.72
CA THR A 149 6.90 -11.72 13.77
C THR A 149 5.86 -11.46 12.69
N ILE A 150 5.43 -12.52 12.00
CA ILE A 150 4.27 -12.50 11.11
C ILE A 150 3.15 -13.31 11.76
N GLY A 151 2.21 -12.62 12.41
CA GLY A 151 1.07 -13.21 13.11
C GLY A 151 -0.24 -13.13 12.33
N LYS A 152 -1.28 -13.81 12.83
CA LYS A 152 -2.64 -13.84 12.24
C LYS A 152 -3.34 -12.48 12.22
N SER A 153 -3.07 -11.64 13.22
CA SER A 153 -3.76 -10.36 13.42
C SER A 153 -2.84 -9.15 13.27
N ALA A 154 -1.53 -9.34 13.45
CA ALA A 154 -0.54 -8.29 13.36
C ALA A 154 0.81 -8.84 12.91
N ILE A 155 1.56 -7.99 12.19
CA ILE A 155 2.99 -8.15 11.93
C ILE A 155 3.73 -7.23 12.90
N ILE A 156 4.70 -7.78 13.61
CA ILE A 156 5.53 -7.04 14.57
C ILE A 156 6.87 -6.70 13.93
N VAL A 157 7.30 -5.47 14.13
CA VAL A 157 8.59 -4.94 13.65
C VAL A 157 9.35 -4.28 14.79
N LYS A 158 10.67 -4.20 14.66
CA LYS A 158 11.53 -3.49 15.64
C LYS A 158 11.09 -2.04 15.83
N SER A 159 11.25 -1.51 17.03
CA SER A 159 10.83 -0.14 17.38
C SER A 159 11.51 0.98 16.58
N ASP A 160 12.68 0.71 15.98
CA ASP A 160 13.41 1.65 15.11
C ASP A 160 12.98 1.61 13.63
N ALA A 161 12.00 0.77 13.27
CA ALA A 161 11.54 0.61 11.89
C ALA A 161 11.01 1.90 11.23
N GLU A 162 10.48 2.84 12.02
CA GLU A 162 10.03 4.16 11.53
C GLU A 162 11.19 5.02 11.03
N ALA A 163 12.36 4.97 11.69
CA ALA A 163 13.52 5.75 11.27
C ALA A 163 14.09 5.23 9.95
N ILE A 164 14.10 3.91 9.79
CA ILE A 164 14.65 3.19 8.63
C ILE A 164 13.79 3.41 7.36
N SER A 165 12.50 3.72 7.52
CA SER A 165 11.57 3.95 6.39
C SER A 165 11.51 5.41 5.92
N ARG A 166 11.86 6.38 6.77
CA ARG A 166 11.86 7.82 6.43
C ARG A 166 13.06 8.28 5.61
N GLU A 167 14.14 7.51 5.60
CA GLU A 167 15.42 7.93 5.01
C GLU A 167 15.49 7.77 3.48
N GLU A 168 14.57 7.02 2.86
CA GLU A 168 14.54 6.79 1.41
C GLU A 168 13.28 7.38 0.76
N SER A 169 13.09 8.70 0.89
CA SER A 169 12.19 9.46 0.02
C SER A 169 12.99 10.17 -1.09
N PRO A 170 12.95 9.68 -2.35
CA PRO A 170 13.67 10.24 -3.50
C PRO A 170 13.26 11.68 -3.91
N TRP A 171 12.31 12.30 -3.22
CA TRP A 171 11.92 13.70 -3.46
C TRP A 171 12.82 14.73 -2.77
N SER A 172 13.77 14.30 -1.94
CA SER A 172 14.75 15.21 -1.34
C SER A 172 15.84 15.67 -2.33
N GLU A 173 16.00 15.00 -3.47
CA GLU A 173 16.93 15.41 -4.53
C GLU A 173 16.34 16.52 -5.41
N THR A 174 15.05 16.46 -5.77
CA THR A 174 14.40 17.50 -6.58
C THR A 174 14.22 18.82 -5.84
N ALA A 175 14.02 18.79 -4.52
CA ALA A 175 13.95 20.01 -3.70
C ALA A 175 15.27 20.79 -3.68
N LYS A 176 16.43 20.12 -3.79
CA LYS A 176 17.75 20.77 -3.92
C LYS A 176 17.90 21.39 -5.32
N THR A 177 17.51 20.67 -6.36
CA THR A 177 17.60 21.16 -7.76
C THR A 177 16.67 22.35 -8.01
N VAL A 178 15.46 22.38 -7.43
CA VAL A 178 14.53 23.51 -7.58
C VAL A 178 15.01 24.74 -6.80
N LYS A 179 15.64 24.57 -5.62
CA LYS A 179 16.27 25.70 -4.91
C LYS A 179 17.45 26.28 -5.70
N GLU A 180 18.29 25.43 -6.29
CA GLU A 180 19.43 25.89 -7.10
C GLU A 180 19.00 26.52 -8.43
N THR A 181 17.96 26.00 -9.06
CA THR A 181 17.43 26.52 -10.32
C THR A 181 16.63 27.81 -10.09
N GLY A 182 15.85 27.88 -9.00
CA GLY A 182 15.10 29.07 -8.61
C GLY A 182 16.01 30.27 -8.26
N LEU A 183 17.16 30.01 -7.63
CA LEU A 183 18.17 31.05 -7.36
C LEU A 183 18.82 31.58 -8.65
N LYS A 184 19.07 30.72 -9.64
CA LYS A 184 19.65 31.13 -10.94
C LYS A 184 18.65 31.91 -11.81
N VAL A 185 17.38 31.50 -11.82
CA VAL A 185 16.32 32.22 -12.56
C VAL A 185 16.05 33.60 -11.95
N TRP A 186 16.06 33.75 -10.62
CA TRP A 186 15.95 35.05 -9.96
C TRP A 186 17.14 35.98 -10.25
N GLN A 187 18.34 35.44 -10.45
CA GLN A 187 19.52 36.25 -10.80
C GLN A 187 19.55 36.64 -12.27
N GLN A 188 19.15 35.75 -13.20
CA GLN A 188 19.08 36.08 -14.63
C GLN A 188 17.91 37.02 -14.97
N THR A 189 16.85 37.02 -14.16
CA THR A 189 15.69 37.91 -14.37
C THR A 189 15.97 39.34 -13.91
N LYS A 190 16.84 39.56 -12.89
CA LYS A 190 17.19 40.92 -12.41
C LYS A 190 17.89 41.80 -13.46
N GLU A 191 18.60 41.22 -14.43
CA GLU A 191 19.22 42.00 -15.53
C GLU A 191 18.27 42.25 -16.70
N THR A 192 17.29 41.36 -16.90
CA THR A 192 16.29 41.48 -17.97
C THR A 192 15.18 42.49 -17.58
N THR A 193 14.91 42.69 -16.29
CA THR A 193 14.00 43.75 -15.79
C THR A 193 14.52 45.16 -16.08
N LYS A 194 15.84 45.37 -16.19
CA LYS A 194 16.42 46.69 -16.49
C LYS A 194 16.20 47.13 -17.94
N LYS A 195 15.99 46.19 -18.88
CA LYS A 195 15.76 46.48 -20.30
C LYS A 195 14.29 46.41 -20.74
N LEU A 196 13.42 45.73 -19.98
CA LEU A 196 11.97 45.79 -20.18
C LEU A 196 11.32 47.07 -19.58
N GLY A 197 12.00 47.72 -18.62
CA GLY A 197 11.52 48.96 -18.00
C GLY A 197 11.53 50.20 -18.91
N GLU A 198 12.33 50.21 -19.98
CA GLU A 198 12.44 51.37 -20.87
C GLU A 198 11.44 51.34 -22.05
N SER A 199 10.92 50.17 -22.42
CA SER A 199 9.90 50.05 -23.49
C SER A 199 8.46 49.97 -22.99
N LEU A 200 8.24 49.81 -21.68
CA LEU A 200 6.90 49.77 -21.10
C LEU A 200 6.35 51.15 -20.70
N TYR A 201 7.14 52.24 -20.76
CA TYR A 201 6.65 53.60 -20.52
C TYR A 201 5.95 54.27 -21.71
N LYS A 202 5.93 53.63 -22.89
CA LYS A 202 5.33 54.20 -24.11
C LYS A 202 4.07 53.48 -24.60
N SER A 203 3.55 52.50 -23.85
CA SER A 203 2.34 51.76 -24.26
C SER A 203 1.27 51.62 -23.18
N VAL A 204 1.29 52.42 -22.11
CA VAL A 204 0.25 52.38 -21.06
C VAL A 204 -0.56 53.69 -20.93
N GLU A 205 -0.39 54.68 -21.82
CA GLU A 205 -1.27 55.88 -21.84
C GLU A 205 -2.59 55.70 -22.62
N LYS A 206 -2.98 54.48 -23.00
CA LYS A 206 -4.26 54.28 -23.72
C LYS A 206 -5.24 53.27 -23.16
N PHE A 207 -4.97 52.66 -22.00
CA PHE A 207 -5.98 51.88 -21.29
C PHE A 207 -5.85 52.11 -19.78
N THR A 208 -6.79 52.91 -19.29
CA THR A 208 -7.32 53.06 -17.93
C THR A 208 -6.95 52.01 -16.87
N GLY A 209 -6.70 52.50 -15.65
CA GLY A 209 -7.10 51.85 -14.40
C GLY A 209 -5.95 51.49 -13.46
N GLU A 210 -5.89 52.15 -12.30
CA GLU A 210 -4.94 51.96 -11.21
C GLU A 210 -4.85 50.49 -10.73
N PRO A 211 -3.65 49.94 -10.44
CA PRO A 211 -3.54 48.69 -9.69
C PRO A 211 -3.36 48.96 -8.18
N GLU A 212 -4.34 48.49 -7.42
CA GLU A 212 -4.35 48.39 -5.95
C GLU A 212 -3.24 47.47 -5.42
N GLU A 213 -2.68 47.85 -4.27
CA GLU A 213 -1.77 47.02 -3.46
C GLU A 213 -2.52 45.83 -2.85
N PRO A 214 -1.95 44.61 -2.78
CA PRO A 214 -2.51 43.55 -1.95
C PRO A 214 -1.94 43.62 -0.51
N PRO A 215 -2.79 43.73 0.54
CA PRO A 215 -2.33 43.61 1.91
C PRO A 215 -2.18 42.15 2.34
N LEU A 216 -1.18 41.94 3.18
CA LEU A 216 -0.96 40.76 4.02
C LEU A 216 -2.08 40.65 5.07
N GLU A 217 -2.88 39.58 5.10
CA GLU A 217 -3.67 39.25 6.29
C GLU A 217 -3.70 37.73 6.60
N ALA A 218 -3.39 37.44 7.86
CA ALA A 218 -3.57 36.15 8.52
C ALA A 218 -5.00 36.03 9.08
N PRO A 219 -5.58 34.83 9.29
CA PRO A 219 -6.87 34.75 9.95
C PRO A 219 -6.71 34.50 11.46
N ALA A 220 -7.28 35.41 12.25
CA ALA A 220 -7.67 35.20 13.64
C ALA A 220 -9.16 35.54 13.82
N ASP A 221 -9.87 34.60 14.44
CA ASP A 221 -11.00 34.71 15.38
C ASP A 221 -12.37 35.35 15.01
N LYS A 222 -13.39 34.49 15.23
CA LYS A 222 -14.61 34.67 16.08
C LYS A 222 -15.87 35.45 15.61
N GLU A 223 -16.98 34.69 15.79
CA GLU A 223 -18.23 35.00 16.50
C GLU A 223 -19.48 35.61 15.82
N GLN A 224 -20.59 34.84 16.00
CA GLN A 224 -22.00 35.21 16.31
C GLN A 224 -22.76 36.03 15.25
N LYS A 225 -24.08 35.93 15.00
CA LYS A 225 -25.35 35.37 15.53
C LYS A 225 -26.32 35.51 14.32
N GLU A 226 -27.43 34.81 14.10
CA GLU A 226 -28.65 34.69 14.89
C GLU A 226 -29.69 33.89 14.06
N LYS A 227 -30.61 33.19 14.74
CA LYS A 227 -31.82 32.48 14.24
C LYS A 227 -32.99 33.50 14.08
N PRO A 228 -34.16 33.23 13.46
CA PRO A 228 -35.07 32.14 13.87
C PRO A 228 -35.96 31.45 12.79
N GLU A 229 -36.45 30.27 13.21
CA GLU A 229 -37.76 29.59 13.00
C GLU A 229 -38.65 29.88 11.78
N ASN A 230 -39.13 28.80 11.12
CA ASN A 230 -40.49 28.28 11.36
C ASN A 230 -40.75 26.89 10.73
N THR A 231 -41.45 26.02 11.50
CA THR A 231 -42.51 25.02 11.15
C THR A 231 -42.43 24.20 9.84
N SER A 232 -42.76 22.90 9.74
CA SER A 232 -43.62 21.99 10.52
C SER A 232 -43.23 20.52 10.20
N SER A 233 -43.18 19.62 11.18
CA SER A 233 -44.21 18.59 11.51
C SER A 233 -44.17 17.28 10.70
N GLY A 234 -44.00 16.16 11.40
CA GLY A 234 -44.27 14.78 10.97
C GLY A 234 -43.19 13.80 11.47
N SER A 235 -43.23 13.34 12.73
CA SER A 235 -43.80 12.04 13.18
C SER A 235 -43.23 10.83 12.40
N SER A 236 -42.74 9.74 12.97
CA SER A 236 -42.81 9.21 14.34
C SER A 236 -41.84 8.04 14.44
N GLN A 237 -41.34 7.82 15.66
CA GLN A 237 -40.61 6.63 16.08
C GLN A 237 -41.46 5.36 15.93
N GLN A 238 -40.81 4.22 15.68
CA GLN A 238 -41.25 2.98 16.30
C GLN A 238 -40.05 2.13 16.69
N ASP A 239 -40.01 1.86 17.99
CA ASP A 239 -39.04 1.08 18.73
C ASP A 239 -38.98 -0.37 18.27
N ASN A 240 -37.79 -0.98 18.40
CA ASN A 240 -37.67 -2.41 18.61
C ASN A 240 -36.41 -2.68 19.43
N PRO A 241 -36.53 -3.44 20.53
CA PRO A 241 -35.55 -4.50 20.73
C PRO A 241 -36.22 -5.80 21.20
N GLU A 242 -35.96 -6.87 20.45
CA GLU A 242 -35.94 -8.24 20.97
C GLU A 242 -34.49 -8.55 21.37
N ASP A 243 -34.25 -9.06 22.58
CA ASP A 243 -34.08 -10.51 22.75
C ASP A 243 -33.91 -10.91 24.24
N THR A 244 -34.45 -12.09 24.56
CA THR A 244 -34.45 -12.74 25.89
C THR A 244 -33.13 -13.46 26.19
N PRO A 245 -32.95 -13.98 27.43
CA PRO A 245 -32.95 -15.44 27.51
C PRO A 245 -33.71 -16.02 28.72
N ASN A 246 -34.48 -17.07 28.43
CA ASN A 246 -35.17 -17.92 29.38
C ASN A 246 -34.24 -19.02 29.93
N GLN A 247 -34.40 -19.33 31.21
CA GLN A 247 -33.63 -20.31 31.98
C GLN A 247 -34.62 -21.35 32.54
N LYS A 248 -34.47 -22.65 32.21
CA LYS A 248 -34.62 -23.83 33.13
C LYS A 248 -34.68 -25.21 32.44
N ALA A 249 -34.16 -26.19 33.19
CA ALA A 249 -34.36 -27.66 33.17
C ALA A 249 -33.65 -28.42 32.02
N TYR A 250 -32.79 -29.42 32.22
CA TYR A 250 -32.63 -30.47 33.24
C TYR A 250 -31.12 -30.78 33.43
#